data_AF-A0A162YIZ6-F1
#
_entry.id   AF-A0A162YIZ6-F1
#
_cell.length_a   1.000
_cell.length_b   1.000
_cell.length_c   1.000
_cell.angle_alpha   90.00
_cell.angle_beta   90.00
_cell.angle_gamma   90.00
#
_symmetry.space_group_name_H-M   'P 1'
#
loop_
_entity.id
_entity.type
_entity.pdbx_description
1 polymer ?
#
loop_
_entity_poly.entity_id
_entity_poly.type
_entity_poly.pdbx_seq_one_letter_code
_entity_poly.pdbx_strand_id
1 'polypeptide(L)'
;MYHQFQQGNSEDSWNYSCDELWRSPSINNIVHSATIPDEQTPLLSQIIIPSTDRVTRWTESFWKRGFILNILPVLIVLIWCSIPIPFDDCATLPCDYDPYSLSPAISILPLAEKPNNQPTLINFWFFLFWYYGVYNAIALFLITKMFSIYAVNWWPKPLGAKVTFMLFWLTTQAVAVVGYYFTNLDKYTLSWVFLTFLNMWLPVLGALINIHLHNMKRSQRKLYPAFGDPKTISIFISPSEHTHIHIPASYRRFLWFCVALFIALFALVSGEIYAYVFLSTLPHTSLDAVVYVYSWVGAIYVMDAITDYIIHRRVRSYPLATVFKLYFFMIYFIFYRNLFARLRSVDQFALVQLGSFLWVCIYYPLVITRHTHSLCVRMFGTTLTYEEYRDKIGRSFYLRNLAENTTMLGFLCWVNILHFGPNRAAYPYFHFDEQVSEDSPYTHRTTFIAALVIWTSELTSAYITRWTFKRYFKHSVTQQAIREFTQYPEMIIGFVLVMVHVLQNILLALIKLDFA
;
A
#
# COMPACT_ATOMS: atom_id res chain seq x y z
N MET A 1 -49.98 17.35 -13.38
CA MET A 1 -49.35 16.08 -13.80
C MET A 1 -49.37 16.09 -15.33
N TYR A 2 -48.20 16.04 -15.98
CA TYR A 2 -47.96 16.21 -17.43
C TYR A 2 -48.03 17.64 -18.00
N HIS A 3 -46.88 18.32 -18.04
CA HIS A 3 -46.31 19.06 -19.19
C HIS A 3 -45.17 19.96 -18.70
N GLN A 4 -43.91 19.55 -18.92
CA GLN A 4 -42.75 20.43 -19.10
C GLN A 4 -41.50 19.57 -19.34
N PHE A 5 -41.32 19.19 -20.61
CA PHE A 5 -40.03 18.77 -21.17
C PHE A 5 -40.02 19.24 -22.62
N GLN A 6 -39.07 20.14 -22.93
CA GLN A 6 -38.60 20.69 -24.22
C GLN A 6 -38.33 22.19 -24.00
N GLN A 7 -37.18 22.81 -24.20
CA GLN A 7 -35.85 22.55 -24.79
C GLN A 7 -34.88 23.43 -23.96
N GLY A 8 -33.61 23.13 -23.71
CA GLY A 8 -32.51 23.05 -24.68
C GLY A 8 -31.41 24.07 -24.28
N ASN A 9 -30.20 23.56 -24.03
CA ASN A 9 -28.88 24.22 -23.99
C ASN A 9 -28.63 25.47 -23.12
N SER A 10 -27.74 25.31 -22.13
CA SER A 10 -26.43 26.00 -22.05
C SER A 10 -25.71 25.66 -20.75
N GLU A 11 -24.39 25.69 -20.79
CA GLU A 11 -23.42 25.07 -19.89
C GLU A 11 -23.25 25.74 -18.51
N ASP A 12 -24.26 26.43 -18.00
CA ASP A 12 -24.14 27.30 -16.83
C ASP A 12 -24.93 26.80 -15.62
N SER A 13 -24.38 25.85 -14.86
CA SER A 13 -24.76 25.65 -13.43
C SER A 13 -23.81 24.75 -12.62
N TRP A 14 -22.53 24.66 -13.00
CA TRP A 14 -21.52 23.97 -12.18
C TRP A 14 -20.94 24.89 -11.11
N ASN A 15 -21.79 25.42 -10.24
CA ASN A 15 -21.38 26.15 -9.03
C ASN A 15 -21.87 25.41 -7.77
N TYR A 16 -21.70 24.09 -7.76
CA TYR A 16 -21.79 23.31 -6.54
C TYR A 16 -20.44 23.35 -5.84
N SER A 17 -20.41 24.02 -4.68
CA SER A 17 -19.31 23.93 -3.73
C SER A 17 -18.91 22.47 -3.54
N CYS A 18 -17.61 22.17 -3.62
CA CYS A 18 -17.06 20.82 -3.44
C CYS A 18 -17.46 20.15 -2.11
N ASP A 19 -17.94 20.94 -1.13
CA ASP A 19 -18.40 20.45 0.17
C ASP A 19 -19.79 19.80 0.16
N GLU A 20 -20.66 20.13 -0.81
CA GLU A 20 -22.04 19.62 -0.83
C GLU A 20 -22.18 18.28 -1.56
N LEU A 21 -21.28 17.96 -2.50
CA LEU A 21 -21.37 16.75 -3.32
C LEU A 21 -21.05 15.45 -2.57
N TRP A 22 -20.44 15.55 -1.38
CA TRP A 22 -20.12 14.41 -0.50
C TRP A 22 -21.21 14.13 0.54
N ARG A 23 -22.14 15.06 0.76
CA ARG A 23 -23.31 14.82 1.62
C ARG A 23 -24.38 14.08 0.82
N SER A 24 -24.10 12.82 0.48
CA SER A 24 -25.19 11.92 0.12
C SER A 24 -26.17 11.87 1.31
N PRO A 25 -27.50 11.98 1.09
CA PRO A 25 -28.50 11.76 2.14
C PRO A 25 -28.32 10.40 2.84
N SER A 26 -27.66 9.44 2.19
CA SER A 26 -27.31 8.15 2.78
C SER A 26 -26.27 8.24 3.90
N ILE A 27 -25.37 9.23 3.91
CA ILE A 27 -24.39 9.43 4.99
C ILE A 27 -25.07 10.10 6.19
N ASN A 28 -25.96 11.08 5.96
CA ASN A 28 -26.76 11.65 7.05
C ASN A 28 -27.70 10.60 7.68
N ASN A 29 -28.23 9.65 6.91
CA ASN A 29 -29.03 8.56 7.48
C ASN A 29 -28.19 7.52 8.24
N ILE A 30 -26.90 7.34 7.90
CA ILE A 30 -25.97 6.50 8.68
C ILE A 30 -25.51 7.23 9.96
N VAL A 31 -25.31 8.55 9.90
CA VAL A 31 -24.93 9.37 11.05
C VAL A 31 -26.11 9.59 12.01
N HIS A 32 -27.35 9.74 11.51
CA HIS A 32 -28.55 9.77 12.34
C HIS A 32 -29.00 8.40 12.86
N SER A 33 -28.57 7.29 12.24
CA SER A 33 -28.77 5.95 12.84
C SER A 33 -27.68 5.62 13.88
N ALA A 34 -26.59 6.37 13.95
CA ALA A 34 -25.50 6.14 14.90
C ALA A 34 -25.78 6.70 16.31
N THR A 35 -26.90 7.39 16.52
CA THR A 35 -27.36 7.82 17.85
C THR A 35 -28.18 6.77 18.60
N ILE A 36 -28.46 5.62 17.96
CA ILE A 36 -28.95 4.42 18.65
C ILE A 36 -27.74 3.48 18.74
N PRO A 37 -27.24 3.16 19.94
CA PRO A 37 -26.19 2.16 20.07
C PRO A 37 -26.80 0.80 19.73
N ASP A 38 -26.73 0.41 18.45
CA ASP A 38 -27.00 -0.97 18.06
C ASP A 38 -25.87 -1.83 18.64
N GLU A 39 -26.19 -2.51 19.73
CA GLU A 39 -25.35 -3.40 20.54
C GLU A 39 -24.78 -4.59 19.74
N GLN A 40 -25.08 -4.67 18.44
CA GLN A 40 -24.68 -5.74 17.51
C GLN A 40 -23.72 -5.30 16.40
N THR A 41 -23.12 -4.11 16.45
CA THR A 41 -22.08 -3.76 15.48
C THR A 41 -20.80 -4.55 15.76
N PRO A 42 -20.39 -5.51 14.90
CA PRO A 42 -19.22 -6.33 15.18
C PRO A 42 -17.96 -5.47 15.22
N LEU A 43 -17.01 -5.77 16.12
CA LEU A 43 -15.74 -5.05 16.29
C LEU A 43 -15.01 -4.72 14.98
N LEU A 44 -15.07 -5.61 13.99
CA LEU A 44 -14.50 -5.41 12.66
C LEU A 44 -15.11 -4.19 11.92
N SER A 45 -16.41 -3.94 12.07
CA SER A 45 -17.10 -2.78 11.46
C SER A 45 -16.68 -1.46 12.12
N GLN A 46 -16.45 -1.47 13.44
CA GLN A 46 -15.95 -0.31 14.18
C GLN A 46 -14.47 -0.03 13.91
N ILE A 47 -13.70 -1.06 13.57
CA ILE A 47 -12.31 -0.92 13.09
C ILE A 47 -12.32 -0.46 11.64
N ILE A 48 -13.25 -0.91 10.80
CA ILE A 48 -13.32 -0.47 9.40
C ILE A 48 -13.78 0.99 9.32
N ILE A 49 -14.62 1.49 10.23
CA ILE A 49 -15.12 2.88 10.21
C ILE A 49 -14.89 3.49 11.61
N PRO A 50 -13.72 4.07 11.88
CA PRO A 50 -13.46 4.67 13.18
C PRO A 50 -14.29 5.96 13.33
N SER A 51 -14.80 6.21 14.53
CA SER A 51 -15.51 7.47 14.81
C SER A 51 -14.54 8.66 14.83
N THR A 52 -15.07 9.84 14.49
CA THR A 52 -14.33 11.11 14.54
C THR A 52 -13.71 11.34 15.92
N ASP A 53 -14.44 11.06 17.00
CA ASP A 53 -13.97 11.21 18.39
C ASP A 53 -12.83 10.28 18.77
N ARG A 54 -12.74 9.12 18.10
CA ARG A 54 -11.63 8.18 18.30
C ARG A 54 -10.39 8.69 17.59
N VAL A 55 -10.56 9.19 16.37
CA VAL A 55 -9.48 9.76 15.55
C VAL A 55 -8.92 11.06 16.13
N THR A 56 -9.76 11.93 16.68
CA THR A 56 -9.28 13.14 17.37
C THR A 56 -8.40 12.77 18.56
N ARG A 57 -8.83 11.85 19.43
CA ARG A 57 -8.03 11.35 20.56
C ARG A 57 -6.69 10.73 20.15
N TRP A 58 -6.66 10.07 19.00
CA TRP A 58 -5.45 9.48 18.42
C TRP A 58 -4.48 10.54 17.88
N THR A 59 -5.01 11.63 17.34
CA THR A 59 -4.23 12.63 16.59
C THR A 59 -3.89 13.90 17.38
N GLU A 60 -4.55 14.10 18.52
CA GLU A 60 -4.39 15.25 19.42
C GLU A 60 -2.96 15.43 19.92
N SER A 61 -2.33 14.35 20.39
CA SER A 61 -0.95 14.39 20.88
C SER A 61 0.05 14.01 19.79
N PHE A 62 1.18 14.72 19.75
CA PHE A 62 2.31 14.39 18.87
C PHE A 62 2.79 12.95 19.08
N TRP A 63 2.91 12.51 20.34
CA TRP A 63 3.37 11.18 20.69
C TRP A 63 2.37 10.09 20.30
N LYS A 64 1.07 10.29 20.57
CA LYS A 64 0.03 9.34 20.17
C LYS A 64 -0.05 9.20 18.65
N ARG A 65 0.00 10.31 17.93
CA ARG A 65 0.00 10.31 16.46
C ARG A 65 1.24 9.62 15.90
N GLY A 66 2.42 9.92 16.43
CA GLY A 66 3.67 9.27 16.03
C GLY A 66 3.64 7.77 16.31
N PHE A 67 3.09 7.35 17.45
CA PHE A 67 2.90 5.94 17.78
C PHE A 67 1.98 5.24 16.78
N ILE A 68 0.79 5.80 16.51
CA ILE A 68 -0.21 5.16 15.66
C ILE A 68 0.20 5.12 14.19
N LEU A 69 0.82 6.19 13.68
CA LEU A 69 1.12 6.31 12.26
C LEU A 69 2.54 5.84 11.87
N ASN A 70 3.51 5.83 12.79
CA ASN A 70 4.88 5.36 12.48
C ASN A 70 5.22 4.05 13.19
N ILE A 71 4.99 3.97 14.52
CA ILE A 71 5.48 2.83 15.33
C ILE A 71 4.58 1.60 15.18
N LEU A 72 3.27 1.77 15.27
CA LEU A 72 2.29 0.68 15.22
C LEU A 72 2.39 -0.17 13.93
N PRO A 73 2.47 0.43 12.71
CA PRO A 73 2.65 -0.36 11.49
C PRO A 73 3.93 -1.19 11.52
N VAL A 74 5.04 -0.61 11.98
CA VAL A 74 6.31 -1.33 12.09
C VAL A 74 6.20 -2.46 13.12
N LEU A 75 5.64 -2.19 14.29
CA LEU A 75 5.47 -3.19 15.35
C LEU A 75 4.63 -4.40 14.91
N ILE A 76 3.56 -4.17 14.13
CA ILE A 76 2.76 -5.27 13.56
C ILE A 76 3.63 -6.16 12.66
N VAL A 77 4.43 -5.55 11.79
CA VAL A 77 5.33 -6.27 10.88
C VAL A 77 6.43 -7.00 11.65
N LEU A 78 6.98 -6.37 12.70
CA LEU A 78 8.00 -6.97 13.55
C LEU A 78 7.46 -8.19 14.28
N ILE A 79 6.26 -8.12 14.87
CA ILE A 79 5.64 -9.28 15.52
C ILE A 79 5.47 -10.42 14.50
N TRP A 80 5.02 -10.09 13.29
CA TRP A 80 4.83 -11.09 12.24
C TRP A 80 6.14 -11.77 11.82
N CYS A 81 7.23 -11.01 11.60
CA CYS A 81 8.51 -11.55 11.12
C CYS A 81 9.45 -12.06 12.22
N SER A 82 9.18 -11.76 13.50
CA SER A 82 10.02 -12.21 14.62
C SER A 82 9.68 -13.62 15.10
N ILE A 83 8.54 -14.17 14.67
CA ILE A 83 8.13 -15.50 15.10
C ILE A 83 9.05 -16.53 14.44
N PRO A 84 9.67 -17.42 15.25
CA PRO A 84 10.68 -18.35 14.77
C PRO A 84 10.08 -19.30 13.73
N ILE A 85 10.72 -19.36 12.57
CA ILE A 85 10.38 -20.31 11.51
C ILE A 85 10.91 -21.69 11.93
N PRO A 86 10.07 -22.73 11.95
CA PRO A 86 10.55 -24.10 12.10
C PRO A 86 11.25 -24.54 10.83
N PHE A 87 12.49 -24.99 10.98
CA PHE A 87 13.29 -25.59 9.92
C PHE A 87 13.28 -27.10 10.09
N ASP A 88 12.87 -27.83 9.05
CA ASP A 88 12.75 -29.29 9.11
C ASP A 88 14.14 -29.99 9.13
N ASP A 89 15.19 -29.26 8.75
CA ASP A 89 16.60 -29.67 8.82
C ASP A 89 17.21 -29.64 10.24
N CYS A 90 16.53 -29.07 11.23
CA CYS A 90 17.07 -28.88 12.58
C CYS A 90 16.21 -29.55 13.65
N ALA A 91 16.85 -30.31 14.54
CA ALA A 91 16.19 -31.05 15.61
C ALA A 91 15.79 -30.18 16.83
N THR A 92 16.30 -28.95 16.96
CA THR A 92 16.03 -28.04 18.08
C THR A 92 15.54 -26.65 17.62
N LEU A 93 14.60 -26.08 18.39
CA LEU A 93 14.05 -24.73 18.24
C LEU A 93 14.39 -23.88 19.48
N PRO A 94 15.05 -22.72 19.35
CA PRO A 94 15.63 -22.14 18.14
C PRO A 94 16.79 -22.98 17.60
N CYS A 95 17.02 -22.95 16.29
CA CYS A 95 18.18 -23.60 15.69
C CYS A 95 19.44 -22.91 16.23
N ASP A 96 20.24 -23.62 17.02
CA ASP A 96 21.43 -23.07 17.65
C ASP A 96 22.52 -22.94 16.58
N TYR A 97 22.57 -21.78 15.93
CA TYR A 97 23.65 -21.42 15.02
C TYR A 97 24.83 -20.96 15.88
N ASP A 98 25.67 -21.90 16.28
CA ASP A 98 26.91 -21.60 16.99
C ASP A 98 28.08 -21.58 15.98
N PRO A 99 28.53 -20.40 15.52
CA PRO A 99 29.64 -20.30 14.57
C PRO A 99 30.98 -20.75 15.16
N TYR A 100 31.06 -21.05 16.47
CA TYR A 100 32.27 -21.46 17.18
C TYR A 100 32.24 -22.90 17.71
N SER A 101 31.24 -23.71 17.37
CA SER A 101 31.14 -25.11 17.83
C SER A 101 32.10 -26.06 17.08
N LEU A 102 33.40 -25.79 17.16
CA LEU A 102 34.44 -26.77 16.85
C LEU A 102 34.70 -27.63 18.11
N SER A 103 33.76 -28.52 18.44
CA SER A 103 33.98 -29.50 19.51
C SER A 103 34.37 -30.84 18.88
N PRO A 104 35.59 -31.36 19.11
CA PRO A 104 35.98 -32.67 18.62
C PRO A 104 35.45 -33.71 19.61
N ALA A 105 34.21 -34.15 19.46
CA ALA A 105 33.69 -35.23 20.29
C ALA A 105 32.73 -36.15 19.54
N ILE A 106 33.32 -37.26 19.08
CA ILE A 106 32.73 -38.60 18.99
C ILE A 106 31.71 -38.79 17.85
N SER A 107 32.26 -39.03 16.66
CA SER A 107 31.58 -39.63 15.51
C SER A 107 31.31 -41.11 15.75
N ILE A 108 30.06 -41.45 16.08
CA ILE A 108 29.52 -42.82 15.93
C ILE A 108 28.11 -42.72 15.32
N LEU A 109 28.03 -42.35 14.04
CA LEU A 109 26.94 -42.66 13.10
C LEU A 109 27.28 -41.99 11.76
N PRO A 110 27.16 -42.68 10.60
CA PRO A 110 27.43 -42.09 9.31
C PRO A 110 26.21 -41.28 8.86
N LEU A 111 26.04 -40.07 9.42
CA LEU A 111 25.20 -39.04 8.82
C LEU A 111 26.07 -38.17 7.94
N ALA A 112 25.63 -38.04 6.70
CA ALA A 112 26.34 -37.41 5.59
C ALA A 112 26.97 -36.07 5.97
N GLU A 113 28.25 -35.97 5.68
CA GLU A 113 29.07 -34.76 5.67
C GLU A 113 28.42 -33.73 4.73
N LYS A 114 27.64 -32.78 5.27
CA LYS A 114 27.03 -31.67 4.52
C LYS A 114 27.87 -30.41 4.79
N PRO A 115 28.48 -29.77 3.78
CA PRO A 115 29.24 -28.56 3.99
C PRO A 115 28.28 -27.38 4.26
N ASN A 116 28.56 -26.62 5.31
CA ASN A 116 27.86 -25.42 5.81
C ASN A 116 26.55 -25.68 6.59
N ASN A 117 26.66 -25.64 7.93
CA ASN A 117 25.61 -25.76 8.95
C ASN A 117 24.61 -24.56 8.95
N GLN A 118 23.98 -24.24 7.83
CA GLN A 118 22.82 -23.34 7.82
C GLN A 118 21.55 -24.15 7.55
N PRO A 119 20.51 -24.07 8.40
CA PRO A 119 19.25 -24.73 8.11
C PRO A 119 18.67 -24.15 6.82
N THR A 120 18.34 -25.03 5.88
CA THR A 120 17.89 -24.64 4.54
C THR A 120 16.40 -24.86 4.34
N LEU A 121 15.86 -25.96 4.89
CA LEU A 121 14.48 -26.37 4.64
C LEU A 121 13.50 -25.75 5.63
N ILE A 122 12.62 -24.88 5.13
CA ILE A 122 11.53 -24.24 5.86
C ILE A 122 10.32 -25.17 5.90
N ASN A 123 9.64 -25.25 7.04
CA ASN A 123 8.37 -25.96 7.14
C ASN A 123 7.28 -25.28 6.30
N PHE A 124 6.77 -26.00 5.30
CA PHE A 124 5.78 -25.50 4.35
C PHE A 124 4.48 -25.03 5.03
N TRP A 125 3.92 -25.82 5.96
CA TRP A 125 2.63 -25.51 6.58
C TRP A 125 2.70 -24.28 7.46
N PHE A 126 3.79 -24.12 8.21
CA PHE A 126 4.02 -22.93 9.00
C PHE A 126 4.17 -21.69 8.10
N PHE A 127 4.97 -21.78 7.03
CA PHE A 127 5.10 -20.70 6.05
C PHE A 127 3.73 -20.32 5.45
N LEU A 128 2.95 -21.31 5.02
CA LEU A 128 1.66 -21.11 4.37
C LEU A 128 0.66 -20.39 5.30
N PHE A 129 0.45 -20.89 6.51
CA PHE A 129 -0.59 -20.35 7.39
C PHE A 129 -0.16 -19.08 8.13
N TRP A 130 1.11 -19.01 8.55
CA TRP A 130 1.60 -17.86 9.32
C TRP A 130 2.15 -16.76 8.41
N TYR A 131 3.22 -17.04 7.66
CA TYR A 131 3.89 -16.03 6.85
C TYR A 131 2.99 -15.56 5.71
N TYR A 132 2.67 -16.46 4.79
CA TYR A 132 1.84 -16.16 3.63
C TYR A 132 0.38 -15.86 4.05
N GLY A 133 -0.17 -16.61 5.00
CA GLY A 133 -1.54 -16.44 5.47
C GLY A 133 -1.83 -15.08 6.09
N VAL A 134 -0.99 -14.62 7.02
CA VAL A 134 -1.17 -13.31 7.66
C VAL A 134 -0.93 -12.17 6.65
N TYR A 135 0.09 -12.30 5.79
CA TYR A 135 0.35 -11.34 4.71
C TYR A 135 -0.87 -11.20 3.79
N ASN A 136 -1.43 -12.32 3.33
CA ASN A 136 -2.57 -12.34 2.44
C ASN A 136 -3.86 -11.84 3.11
N ALA A 137 -4.04 -12.07 4.41
CA ALA A 137 -5.15 -11.51 5.18
C ALA A 137 -5.07 -9.97 5.27
N ILE A 138 -3.88 -9.42 5.53
CA ILE A 138 -3.67 -7.96 5.58
C ILE A 138 -3.86 -7.34 4.20
N ALA A 139 -3.38 -8.01 3.15
CA ALA A 139 -3.63 -7.63 1.75
C ALA A 139 -5.13 -7.51 1.44
N LEU A 140 -5.91 -8.55 1.78
CA LEU A 140 -7.35 -8.55 1.57
C LEU A 140 -8.05 -7.48 2.42
N PHE A 141 -7.54 -7.21 3.63
CA PHE A 141 -8.08 -6.19 4.52
C PHE A 141 -7.82 -4.78 3.98
N LEU A 142 -6.63 -4.52 3.43
CA LEU A 142 -6.28 -3.29 2.74
C LEU A 142 -7.24 -3.00 1.59
N ILE A 143 -7.46 -3.99 0.71
CA ILE A 143 -8.38 -3.82 -0.43
C ILE A 143 -9.81 -3.58 0.06
N THR A 144 -10.27 -4.36 1.03
CA THR A 144 -11.60 -4.16 1.64
C THR A 144 -11.75 -2.74 2.19
N LYS A 145 -10.68 -2.20 2.79
CA LYS A 145 -10.65 -0.82 3.28
C LYS A 145 -10.67 0.20 2.14
N MET A 146 -9.95 -0.03 1.03
CA MET A 146 -10.02 0.85 -0.15
C MET A 146 -11.44 0.92 -0.73
N PHE A 147 -12.12 -0.22 -0.84
CA PHE A 147 -13.52 -0.29 -1.27
C PHE A 147 -14.47 0.41 -0.31
N SER A 148 -14.22 0.32 1.01
CA SER A 148 -14.97 1.07 2.02
C SER A 148 -14.78 2.59 1.88
N ILE A 149 -13.55 3.07 1.63
CA ILE A 149 -13.27 4.50 1.36
C ILE A 149 -13.94 4.96 0.05
N TYR A 150 -14.02 4.08 -0.95
CA TYR A 150 -14.76 4.33 -2.19
C TYR A 150 -16.29 4.20 -2.03
N ALA A 151 -16.78 3.75 -0.86
CA ALA A 151 -18.19 3.51 -0.56
C ALA A 151 -18.87 2.47 -1.47
N VAL A 152 -18.14 1.42 -1.86
CA VAL A 152 -18.71 0.27 -2.60
C VAL A 152 -18.56 -1.02 -1.81
N ASN A 153 -19.68 -1.69 -1.58
CA ASN A 153 -19.69 -3.04 -1.02
C ASN A 153 -19.42 -4.05 -2.12
N TRP A 154 -18.36 -4.84 -1.93
CA TRP A 154 -17.95 -5.85 -2.90
C TRP A 154 -18.44 -7.26 -2.57
N TRP A 155 -18.86 -7.53 -1.33
CA TRP A 155 -19.37 -8.84 -0.91
C TRP A 155 -20.87 -8.99 -1.15
N PRO A 156 -21.36 -10.22 -1.44
CA PRO A 156 -22.78 -10.49 -1.58
C PRO A 156 -23.50 -10.38 -0.22
N LYS A 157 -24.67 -9.73 -0.21
CA LYS A 157 -25.52 -9.59 0.98
C LYS A 157 -25.82 -10.89 1.75
N PRO A 158 -26.10 -12.05 1.11
CA PRO A 158 -26.43 -13.27 1.85
C PRO A 158 -25.25 -13.88 2.63
N LEU A 159 -24.00 -13.76 2.14
CA LEU A 159 -22.84 -14.30 2.85
C LEU A 159 -22.32 -13.35 3.95
N GLY A 160 -22.50 -12.03 3.75
CA GLY A 160 -21.95 -11.03 4.65
C GLY A 160 -20.42 -10.88 4.54
N ALA A 161 -19.88 -9.83 5.16
CA ALA A 161 -18.48 -9.44 4.99
C ALA A 161 -17.50 -10.46 5.57
N LYS A 162 -17.75 -10.96 6.78
CA LYS A 162 -16.84 -11.86 7.51
C LYS A 162 -16.66 -13.21 6.81
N VAL A 163 -17.78 -13.81 6.38
CA VAL A 163 -17.74 -15.12 5.70
C VAL A 163 -17.08 -14.98 4.35
N THR A 164 -17.41 -13.94 3.57
CA THR A 164 -16.77 -13.70 2.27
C THR A 164 -15.27 -13.47 2.41
N PHE A 165 -14.84 -12.72 3.42
CA PHE A 165 -13.43 -12.51 3.72
C PHE A 165 -12.71 -13.84 4.05
N MET A 166 -13.28 -14.63 4.95
CA MET A 166 -12.71 -15.94 5.32
C MET A 166 -12.66 -16.90 4.13
N LEU A 167 -13.71 -16.92 3.30
CA LEU A 167 -13.73 -17.74 2.09
C LEU A 167 -12.62 -17.36 1.12
N PHE A 168 -12.44 -16.08 0.80
CA PHE A 168 -11.39 -15.67 -0.13
C PHE A 168 -9.98 -15.93 0.42
N TRP A 169 -9.80 -15.70 1.72
CA TRP A 169 -8.56 -16.05 2.39
C TRP A 169 -8.27 -17.56 2.30
N LEU A 170 -9.24 -18.41 2.66
CA LEU A 170 -9.12 -19.88 2.58
C LEU A 170 -8.93 -20.38 1.14
N THR A 171 -9.65 -19.83 0.17
CA THR A 171 -9.51 -20.20 -1.25
C THR A 171 -8.09 -19.92 -1.73
N THR A 172 -7.50 -18.79 -1.32
CA THR A 172 -6.12 -18.47 -1.70
C THR A 172 -5.13 -19.46 -1.06
N GLN A 173 -5.35 -19.87 0.20
CA GLN A 173 -4.54 -20.93 0.82
C GLN A 173 -4.69 -22.27 0.11
N ALA A 174 -5.91 -22.63 -0.28
CA ALA A 174 -6.17 -23.87 -1.02
C ALA A 174 -5.47 -23.87 -2.38
N VAL A 175 -5.51 -22.75 -3.12
CA VAL A 175 -4.77 -22.60 -4.39
C VAL A 175 -3.26 -22.71 -4.18
N ALA A 176 -2.72 -22.16 -3.08
CA ALA A 176 -1.31 -22.32 -2.73
C ALA A 176 -0.94 -23.78 -2.42
N VAL A 177 -1.78 -24.53 -1.70
CA VAL A 177 -1.56 -25.96 -1.44
C VAL A 177 -1.57 -26.77 -2.74
N VAL A 178 -2.53 -26.50 -3.63
CA VAL A 178 -2.56 -27.12 -4.96
C VAL A 178 -1.30 -26.75 -5.74
N GLY A 179 -0.90 -25.47 -5.73
CA GLY A 179 0.33 -25.01 -6.35
C GLY A 179 1.56 -25.78 -5.85
N TYR A 180 1.67 -26.00 -4.54
CA TYR A 180 2.76 -26.74 -3.93
C TYR A 180 2.88 -28.19 -4.42
N TYR A 181 1.76 -28.93 -4.46
CA TYR A 181 1.81 -30.34 -4.86
C TYR A 181 1.91 -30.57 -6.36
N PHE A 182 1.36 -29.66 -7.18
CA PHE A 182 1.26 -29.85 -8.63
C PHE A 182 2.27 -29.04 -9.44
N THR A 183 2.94 -28.06 -8.84
CA THR A 183 3.88 -27.17 -9.56
C THR A 183 5.15 -26.91 -8.75
N ASN A 184 6.28 -26.73 -9.43
CA ASN A 184 7.57 -26.35 -8.81
C ASN A 184 7.70 -24.82 -8.62
N LEU A 185 6.56 -24.13 -8.47
CA LEU A 185 6.51 -22.66 -8.36
C LEU A 185 6.71 -22.17 -6.91
N ASP A 186 6.67 -23.09 -5.96
CA ASP A 186 6.87 -22.91 -4.52
C ASP A 186 8.22 -22.26 -4.19
N LYS A 187 9.27 -22.61 -4.95
CA LYS A 187 10.65 -22.09 -4.80
C LYS A 187 10.78 -20.59 -5.10
N TYR A 188 9.86 -20.02 -5.88
CA TYR A 188 9.94 -18.62 -6.29
C TYR A 188 9.04 -17.75 -5.41
N THR A 189 9.63 -16.80 -4.67
CA THR A 189 8.89 -15.80 -3.86
C THR A 189 7.88 -15.01 -4.70
N LEU A 190 8.22 -14.74 -5.96
CA LEU A 190 7.36 -14.03 -6.90
C LEU A 190 6.01 -14.75 -7.14
N SER A 191 5.97 -16.09 -7.09
CA SER A 191 4.72 -16.86 -7.23
C SER A 191 3.73 -16.52 -6.11
N TRP A 192 4.23 -16.38 -4.88
CA TRP A 192 3.42 -16.07 -3.70
C TRP A 192 2.91 -14.63 -3.71
N VAL A 193 3.76 -13.68 -4.13
CA VAL A 193 3.33 -12.28 -4.30
C VAL A 193 2.30 -12.17 -5.43
N PHE A 194 2.52 -12.86 -6.55
CA PHE A 194 1.55 -12.92 -7.64
C PHE A 194 0.22 -13.54 -7.21
N LEU A 195 0.25 -14.60 -6.40
CA LEU A 195 -0.98 -15.20 -5.86
C LEU A 195 -1.72 -14.24 -4.93
N THR A 196 -1.00 -13.46 -4.11
CA THR A 196 -1.60 -12.40 -3.29
C THR A 196 -2.20 -11.29 -4.16
N PHE A 197 -1.54 -10.91 -5.25
CA PHE A 197 -2.07 -9.97 -6.22
C PHE A 197 -3.39 -10.48 -6.81
N LEU A 198 -3.47 -11.75 -7.21
CA LEU A 198 -4.73 -12.35 -7.68
C LEU A 198 -5.83 -12.32 -6.62
N ASN A 199 -5.49 -12.58 -5.34
CA ASN A 199 -6.44 -12.49 -4.25
C ASN A 199 -6.96 -11.06 -4.04
N MET A 200 -6.10 -10.04 -4.15
CA MET A 200 -6.49 -8.64 -4.10
C MET A 200 -7.43 -8.21 -5.24
N TRP A 201 -7.44 -8.95 -6.36
CA TRP A 201 -8.38 -8.74 -7.46
C TRP A 201 -9.76 -9.37 -7.24
N LEU A 202 -9.90 -10.35 -6.34
CA LEU A 202 -11.19 -11.01 -6.09
C LEU A 202 -12.28 -10.03 -5.61
N PRO A 203 -12.02 -9.06 -4.70
CA PRO A 203 -12.98 -8.01 -4.38
C PRO A 203 -13.43 -7.19 -5.60
N VAL A 204 -12.55 -6.93 -6.56
CA VAL A 204 -12.90 -6.20 -7.79
C VAL A 204 -13.89 -7.02 -8.62
N LEU A 205 -13.62 -8.31 -8.79
CA LEU A 205 -14.53 -9.24 -9.48
C LEU A 205 -15.87 -9.34 -8.74
N GLY A 206 -15.86 -9.46 -7.41
CA GLY A 206 -17.06 -9.47 -6.58
C GLY A 206 -17.91 -8.20 -6.75
N ALA A 207 -17.28 -7.03 -6.77
CA ALA A 207 -17.95 -5.77 -7.01
C ALA A 207 -18.54 -5.68 -8.44
N LEU A 208 -17.79 -6.10 -9.46
CA LEU A 208 -18.28 -6.15 -10.85
C LEU A 208 -19.49 -7.06 -11.00
N ILE A 209 -19.45 -8.27 -10.41
CA ILE A 209 -20.55 -9.22 -10.40
C ILE A 209 -21.77 -8.61 -9.69
N ASN A 210 -21.58 -8.02 -8.51
CA ASN A 210 -22.68 -7.40 -7.77
C ASN A 210 -23.34 -6.26 -8.54
N ILE A 211 -22.55 -5.40 -9.20
CA ILE A 211 -23.09 -4.32 -10.04
C ILE A 211 -23.84 -4.90 -11.25
N HIS A 212 -23.30 -5.94 -11.88
CA HIS A 212 -23.93 -6.60 -13.02
C HIS A 212 -25.28 -7.24 -12.63
N LEU A 213 -25.31 -7.99 -11.53
CA LEU A 213 -26.52 -8.60 -10.99
C LEU A 213 -27.58 -7.55 -10.62
N HIS A 214 -27.15 -6.43 -10.03
CA HIS A 214 -28.05 -5.32 -9.71
C HIS A 214 -28.66 -4.70 -10.98
N ASN A 215 -27.85 -4.51 -12.03
CA ASN A 215 -28.32 -3.99 -13.31
C ASN A 215 -29.31 -4.93 -14.00
N MET A 216 -29.05 -6.25 -13.98
CA MET A 216 -29.95 -7.27 -14.51
C MET A 216 -31.31 -7.26 -13.79
N LYS A 217 -31.30 -7.25 -12.44
CA LYS A 217 -32.54 -7.16 -11.65
C LYS A 217 -33.31 -5.86 -11.91
N ARG A 218 -32.60 -4.74 -12.09
CA ARG A 218 -33.23 -3.46 -12.44
C ARG A 218 -33.86 -3.51 -13.84
N SER A 219 -33.21 -4.14 -14.80
CA SER A 219 -33.74 -4.34 -16.16
C SER A 219 -35.00 -5.19 -16.14
N GLN A 220 -34.96 -6.34 -15.42
CA GLN A 220 -36.13 -7.20 -15.23
C GLN A 220 -37.29 -6.47 -14.56
N ARG A 221 -37.04 -5.70 -13.49
CA ARG A 221 -38.09 -4.90 -12.81
C ARG A 221 -38.70 -3.80 -13.68
N LYS A 222 -38.03 -3.34 -14.74
CA LYS A 222 -38.63 -2.43 -15.72
C LYS A 222 -39.53 -3.17 -16.71
N LEU A 223 -39.23 -4.44 -17.01
CA LEU A 223 -40.07 -5.29 -17.87
C LEU A 223 -41.35 -5.77 -17.17
N TYR A 224 -41.31 -6.13 -15.88
CA TYR A 224 -42.47 -6.68 -15.17
C TYR A 224 -43.72 -5.77 -15.11
N PRO A 225 -43.64 -4.44 -14.90
CA PRO A 225 -44.82 -3.57 -14.96
C PRO A 225 -45.34 -3.33 -16.39
N ALA A 226 -44.55 -3.63 -17.43
CA ALA A 226 -44.97 -3.49 -18.83
C ALA A 226 -45.82 -4.68 -19.33
N PHE A 227 -45.91 -5.77 -18.56
CA PHE A 227 -46.71 -6.95 -18.90
C PHE A 227 -48.18 -6.85 -18.43
N GLY A 228 -48.54 -5.80 -17.68
CA GLY A 228 -49.90 -5.56 -17.22
C GLY A 228 -50.77 -4.75 -18.18
N ASP A 229 -50.21 -4.19 -19.25
CA ASP A 229 -50.94 -3.35 -20.20
C ASP A 229 -50.48 -3.64 -21.65
N PRO A 230 -51.31 -4.32 -22.47
CA PRO A 230 -50.91 -4.84 -23.79
C PRO A 230 -50.53 -3.77 -24.83
N LYS A 231 -50.79 -2.49 -24.55
CA LYS A 231 -50.41 -1.36 -25.41
C LYS A 231 -48.98 -0.85 -25.18
N THR A 232 -48.32 -1.27 -24.10
CA THR A 232 -46.95 -0.82 -23.77
C THR A 232 -45.88 -1.73 -24.37
N ILE A 233 -46.25 -2.96 -24.74
CA ILE A 233 -45.35 -3.96 -25.33
C ILE A 233 -44.89 -3.54 -26.74
N SER A 234 -45.75 -2.85 -27.51
CA SER A 234 -45.41 -2.36 -28.86
C SER A 234 -44.50 -1.13 -28.88
N ILE A 235 -44.36 -0.41 -27.76
CA ILE A 235 -43.48 0.77 -27.66
C ILE A 235 -42.02 0.37 -27.36
N PHE A 236 -41.80 -0.80 -26.75
CA PHE A 236 -40.45 -1.29 -26.43
C PHE A 236 -39.79 -2.11 -27.55
N ILE A 237 -40.53 -2.50 -28.59
CA ILE A 237 -40.01 -3.20 -29.79
C ILE A 237 -40.02 -2.24 -30.99
N SER A 238 -39.73 -0.96 -30.76
CA SER A 238 -39.38 -0.05 -31.85
C SER A 238 -37.86 0.00 -31.97
N PRO A 239 -37.25 -0.44 -33.09
CA PRO A 239 -35.81 -0.33 -33.33
C PRO A 239 -35.49 1.13 -33.65
N SER A 240 -35.65 2.01 -32.66
CA SER A 240 -35.29 3.42 -32.79
C SER A 240 -33.80 3.57 -32.49
N GLU A 241 -33.08 3.87 -33.56
CA GLU A 241 -31.89 4.71 -33.64
C GLU A 241 -31.39 5.30 -32.31
N HIS A 242 -30.09 5.09 -32.06
CA HIS A 242 -29.30 5.55 -30.91
C HIS A 242 -29.27 4.60 -29.70
N THR A 243 -28.76 3.39 -29.91
CA THR A 243 -28.14 2.54 -28.87
C THR A 243 -26.85 3.18 -28.32
N HIS A 244 -26.94 4.38 -27.75
CA HIS A 244 -26.00 4.78 -26.72
C HIS A 244 -26.35 3.98 -25.47
N ILE A 245 -25.66 2.85 -25.25
CA ILE A 245 -25.64 2.19 -23.95
C ILE A 245 -25.19 3.25 -22.96
N HIS A 246 -26.15 3.87 -22.25
CA HIS A 246 -25.85 4.98 -21.37
C HIS A 246 -25.22 4.39 -20.10
N ILE A 247 -23.90 4.21 -20.15
CA ILE A 247 -23.12 3.72 -19.02
C ILE A 247 -23.29 4.74 -17.89
N PRO A 248 -23.83 4.34 -16.71
CA PRO A 248 -24.02 5.27 -15.60
C PRO A 248 -22.69 5.92 -15.21
N ALA A 249 -22.71 7.23 -14.93
CA ALA A 249 -21.50 7.96 -14.55
C ALA A 249 -20.78 7.32 -13.36
N SER A 250 -21.51 6.71 -12.41
CA SER A 250 -20.96 5.97 -11.27
C SER A 250 -20.18 4.72 -11.68
N TYR A 251 -20.66 3.96 -12.67
CA TYR A 251 -19.94 2.79 -13.20
C TYR A 251 -18.64 3.21 -13.91
N ARG A 252 -18.68 4.31 -14.66
CA ARG A 252 -17.45 4.87 -15.28
C ARG A 252 -16.43 5.29 -14.22
N ARG A 253 -16.85 5.93 -13.13
CA ARG A 253 -15.96 6.27 -11.99
C ARG A 253 -15.37 5.01 -11.34
N PHE A 254 -16.18 3.96 -11.20
CA PHE A 254 -15.71 2.69 -10.65
C PHE A 254 -14.67 2.00 -11.54
N LEU A 255 -14.86 2.00 -12.87
CA LEU A 255 -13.84 1.47 -13.78
C LEU A 255 -12.52 2.25 -13.68
N TRP A 256 -12.58 3.58 -13.58
CA TRP A 256 -11.37 4.39 -13.34
C TRP A 256 -10.70 4.07 -12.01
N PHE A 257 -11.48 3.79 -10.96
CA PHE A 257 -10.94 3.28 -9.69
C PHE A 257 -10.25 1.94 -9.86
N CYS A 258 -10.82 0.99 -10.61
CA CYS A 258 -10.18 -0.30 -10.90
C CYS A 258 -8.87 -0.13 -11.68
N VAL A 259 -8.81 0.81 -12.63
CA VAL A 259 -7.57 1.14 -13.37
C VAL A 259 -6.52 1.73 -12.43
N ALA A 260 -6.89 2.67 -11.57
CA ALA A 260 -5.97 3.23 -10.56
C ALA A 260 -5.44 2.14 -9.61
N LEU A 261 -6.31 1.24 -9.16
CA LEU A 261 -5.94 0.10 -8.32
C LEU A 261 -4.99 -0.85 -9.06
N PHE A 262 -5.26 -1.15 -10.34
CA PHE A 262 -4.36 -1.95 -11.17
C PHE A 262 -2.97 -1.34 -11.25
N ILE A 263 -2.87 -0.05 -11.55
CA ILE A 263 -1.57 0.64 -11.66
C ILE A 263 -0.80 0.58 -10.33
N ALA A 264 -1.47 0.81 -9.20
CA ALA A 264 -0.83 0.74 -7.89
C ALA A 264 -0.32 -0.66 -7.56
N LEU A 265 -1.15 -1.69 -7.73
CA LEU A 265 -0.75 -3.07 -7.46
C LEU A 265 0.32 -3.55 -8.44
N PHE A 266 0.25 -3.13 -9.71
CA PHE A 266 1.24 -3.42 -10.73
C PHE A 266 2.60 -2.78 -10.40
N ALA A 267 2.62 -1.58 -9.82
CA ALA A 267 3.85 -0.93 -9.41
C ALA A 267 4.61 -1.76 -8.36
N LEU A 268 3.91 -2.38 -7.43
CA LEU A 268 4.52 -3.22 -6.40
C LEU A 268 5.10 -4.51 -7.01
N VAL A 269 4.32 -5.26 -7.79
CA VAL A 269 4.77 -6.51 -8.45
C VAL A 269 5.90 -6.24 -9.44
N SER A 270 5.79 -5.19 -10.25
CA SER A 270 6.81 -4.83 -11.22
C SER A 270 8.12 -4.42 -10.54
N GLY A 271 8.06 -3.78 -9.39
CA GLY A 271 9.25 -3.43 -8.61
C GLY A 271 9.99 -4.66 -8.10
N GLU A 272 9.27 -5.73 -7.75
CA GLU A 272 9.89 -7.00 -7.37
C GLU A 272 10.50 -7.74 -8.54
N ILE A 273 9.78 -7.82 -9.68
CA ILE A 273 10.33 -8.40 -10.91
C ILE A 273 11.59 -7.63 -11.31
N TYR A 274 11.54 -6.30 -11.21
CA TYR A 274 12.68 -5.44 -11.45
C TYR A 274 13.83 -5.75 -10.48
N ALA A 275 13.58 -5.85 -9.18
CA ALA A 275 14.63 -6.25 -8.23
C ALA A 275 15.21 -7.64 -8.54
N TYR A 276 14.36 -8.62 -8.86
CA TYR A 276 14.78 -9.98 -9.20
C TYR A 276 15.70 -10.01 -10.44
N VAL A 277 15.33 -9.30 -11.51
CA VAL A 277 16.12 -9.20 -12.74
C VAL A 277 17.49 -8.55 -12.48
N PHE A 278 17.55 -7.54 -11.62
CA PHE A 278 18.82 -6.92 -11.23
C PHE A 278 19.75 -7.91 -10.54
N LEU A 279 19.19 -8.67 -9.59
CA LEU A 279 19.94 -9.62 -8.79
C LEU A 279 20.40 -10.83 -9.60
N SER A 280 19.64 -11.26 -10.61
CA SER A 280 19.99 -12.39 -11.47
C SER A 280 21.04 -12.06 -12.53
N THR A 281 21.31 -10.78 -12.78
CA THR A 281 22.22 -10.30 -13.84
C THR A 281 23.56 -9.78 -13.32
N LEU A 282 23.90 -10.04 -12.05
CA LEU A 282 25.20 -9.68 -11.47
C LEU A 282 26.36 -10.33 -12.25
N PRO A 283 27.56 -9.68 -12.32
CA PRO A 283 27.97 -8.46 -11.63
C PRO A 283 27.71 -7.16 -12.42
N HIS A 284 27.26 -6.11 -11.72
CA HIS A 284 27.01 -4.77 -12.29
C HIS A 284 28.07 -3.76 -11.86
N THR A 285 28.31 -2.73 -12.67
CA THR A 285 29.11 -1.58 -12.24
C THR A 285 28.30 -0.66 -11.31
N SER A 286 28.97 0.24 -10.58
CA SER A 286 28.29 1.18 -9.69
C SER A 286 27.39 2.17 -10.45
N LEU A 287 27.75 2.52 -11.68
CA LEU A 287 26.93 3.36 -12.55
C LEU A 287 25.65 2.65 -12.97
N ASP A 288 25.75 1.37 -13.35
CA ASP A 288 24.59 0.55 -13.74
C ASP A 288 23.58 0.47 -12.59
N ALA A 289 24.05 0.25 -11.35
CA ALA A 289 23.20 0.22 -10.16
C ALA A 289 22.45 1.55 -9.94
N VAL A 290 23.11 2.69 -10.14
CA VAL A 290 22.50 4.03 -10.03
C VAL A 290 21.44 4.22 -11.11
N VAL A 291 21.77 3.98 -12.39
CA VAL A 291 20.84 4.13 -13.52
C VAL A 291 19.62 3.23 -13.33
N TYR A 292 19.84 1.99 -12.92
CA TYR A 292 18.80 1.01 -12.65
C TYR A 292 17.79 1.57 -11.64
N VAL A 293 18.25 1.96 -10.45
CA VAL A 293 17.33 2.43 -9.42
C VAL A 293 16.67 3.76 -9.77
N TYR A 294 17.40 4.73 -10.33
CA TYR A 294 16.78 6.00 -10.70
C TYR A 294 15.78 5.88 -11.85
N SER A 295 15.96 4.92 -12.76
CA SER A 295 14.95 4.63 -13.78
C SER A 295 13.66 4.09 -13.17
N TRP A 296 13.76 3.21 -12.16
CA TRP A 296 12.60 2.70 -11.43
C TRP A 296 11.92 3.76 -10.56
N VAL A 297 12.71 4.58 -9.86
CA VAL A 297 12.20 5.75 -9.14
C VAL A 297 11.41 6.67 -10.07
N GLY A 298 11.92 6.92 -11.27
CA GLY A 298 11.22 7.67 -12.32
C GLY A 298 9.89 7.01 -12.70
N ALA A 299 9.89 5.69 -12.93
CA ALA A 299 8.67 4.93 -13.23
C ALA A 299 7.62 5.03 -12.11
N ILE A 300 8.03 4.96 -10.83
CA ILE A 300 7.13 5.14 -9.68
C ILE A 300 6.49 6.53 -9.70
N TYR A 301 7.28 7.60 -9.93
CA TYR A 301 6.72 8.96 -10.00
C TYR A 301 5.75 9.14 -11.17
N VAL A 302 6.00 8.50 -12.31
CA VAL A 302 5.07 8.51 -13.46
C VAL A 302 3.78 7.78 -13.11
N MET A 303 3.85 6.58 -12.52
CA MET A 303 2.68 5.82 -12.09
C MET A 303 1.87 6.54 -11.01
N ASP A 304 2.53 7.19 -10.05
CA ASP A 304 1.93 8.05 -9.03
C ASP A 304 1.22 9.25 -9.67
N ALA A 305 1.87 9.95 -10.61
CA ALA A 305 1.26 11.09 -11.31
C ALA A 305 0.02 10.69 -12.13
N ILE A 306 0.07 9.55 -12.84
CA ILE A 306 -1.07 9.00 -13.59
C ILE A 306 -2.20 8.64 -12.62
N THR A 307 -1.87 7.97 -11.50
CA THR A 307 -2.87 7.54 -10.53
C THR A 307 -3.52 8.72 -9.80
N ASP A 308 -2.74 9.71 -9.38
CA ASP A 308 -3.24 10.96 -8.79
C ASP A 308 -4.16 11.70 -9.77
N TYR A 309 -3.80 11.76 -11.06
CA TYR A 309 -4.65 12.34 -12.10
C TYR A 309 -5.98 11.57 -12.25
N ILE A 310 -5.94 10.24 -12.34
CA ILE A 310 -7.14 9.40 -12.47
C ILE A 310 -8.05 9.60 -11.25
N ILE A 311 -7.51 9.50 -10.04
CA ILE A 311 -8.32 9.58 -8.83
C ILE A 311 -8.89 10.99 -8.65
N HIS A 312 -8.10 12.04 -8.88
CA HIS A 312 -8.55 13.40 -8.64
C HIS A 312 -9.56 13.89 -9.70
N ARG A 313 -9.30 13.64 -11.01
CA ARG A 313 -10.18 14.12 -12.10
C ARG A 313 -11.36 13.19 -12.39
N ARG A 314 -11.14 11.87 -12.39
CA ARG A 314 -12.16 10.89 -12.82
C ARG A 314 -12.97 10.35 -11.65
N VAL A 315 -12.31 9.85 -10.62
CA VAL A 315 -12.97 9.27 -9.43
C VAL A 315 -13.51 10.37 -8.51
N ARG A 316 -12.78 11.48 -8.41
CA ARG A 316 -13.00 12.63 -7.54
C ARG A 316 -12.91 12.33 -6.05
N SER A 317 -12.35 11.21 -5.60
CA SER A 317 -12.27 10.89 -4.17
C SER A 317 -11.00 11.43 -3.51
N TYR A 318 -11.19 12.38 -2.59
CA TYR A 318 -10.12 12.98 -1.80
C TYR A 318 -9.38 12.00 -0.86
N PRO A 319 -10.07 11.26 0.04
CA PRO A 319 -9.39 10.36 0.96
C PRO A 319 -8.66 9.24 0.23
N LEU A 320 -9.24 8.75 -0.88
CA LEU A 320 -8.63 7.73 -1.70
C LEU A 320 -7.32 8.21 -2.35
N ALA A 321 -7.32 9.41 -2.94
CA ALA A 321 -6.11 9.99 -3.54
C ALA A 321 -4.96 10.07 -2.52
N THR A 322 -5.28 10.43 -1.27
CA THR A 322 -4.32 10.55 -0.18
C THR A 322 -3.74 9.19 0.22
N VAL A 323 -4.55 8.12 0.26
CA VAL A 323 -4.05 6.77 0.56
C VAL A 323 -3.18 6.21 -0.57
N PHE A 324 -3.59 6.39 -1.83
CA PHE A 324 -2.76 5.99 -2.98
C PHE A 324 -1.43 6.76 -3.02
N LYS A 325 -1.45 8.06 -2.68
CA LYS A 325 -0.23 8.86 -2.60
C LYS A 325 0.75 8.31 -1.57
N LEU A 326 0.24 7.92 -0.39
CA LEU A 326 1.06 7.25 0.62
C LEU A 326 1.60 5.92 0.11
N TYR A 327 0.77 5.13 -0.59
CA TYR A 327 1.17 3.84 -1.15
C TYR A 327 2.38 3.96 -2.08
N PHE A 328 2.35 4.90 -3.03
CA PHE A 328 3.51 5.15 -3.90
C PHE A 328 4.73 5.70 -3.15
N PHE A 329 4.54 6.55 -2.13
CA PHE A 329 5.67 6.99 -1.30
C PHE A 329 6.30 5.84 -0.51
N MET A 330 5.51 4.91 0.03
CA MET A 330 6.01 3.71 0.69
C MET A 330 6.85 2.84 -0.26
N ILE A 331 6.36 2.61 -1.48
CA ILE A 331 7.09 1.88 -2.53
C ILE A 331 8.40 2.59 -2.89
N TYR A 332 8.34 3.90 -3.12
CA TYR A 332 9.54 4.69 -3.41
C TYR A 332 10.59 4.54 -2.31
N PHE A 333 10.22 4.78 -1.05
CA PHE A 333 11.19 4.76 0.04
C PHE A 333 11.72 3.36 0.34
N ILE A 334 10.93 2.30 0.18
CA ILE A 334 11.43 0.95 0.45
C ILE A 334 12.48 0.52 -0.58
N PHE A 335 12.27 0.80 -1.87
CA PHE A 335 13.28 0.55 -2.90
C PHE A 335 14.51 1.45 -2.72
N TYR A 336 14.28 2.71 -2.35
CA TYR A 336 15.35 3.65 -2.01
C TYR A 336 16.21 3.12 -0.84
N ARG A 337 15.62 2.55 0.23
CA ARG A 337 16.36 1.94 1.35
C ARG A 337 17.16 0.71 0.94
N ASN A 338 16.55 -0.18 0.17
CA ASN A 338 17.22 -1.41 -0.26
C ASN A 338 18.42 -1.14 -1.17
N LEU A 339 18.44 0.00 -1.87
CA LEU A 339 19.61 0.47 -2.61
C LEU A 339 20.77 0.82 -1.66
N PHE A 340 20.51 1.51 -0.53
CA PHE A 340 21.58 1.91 0.41
C PHE A 340 22.28 0.75 1.08
N ALA A 341 21.57 -0.34 1.35
CA ALA A 341 22.18 -1.51 1.97
C ALA A 341 23.23 -2.21 1.07
N ARG A 342 23.30 -1.89 -0.24
CA ARG A 342 24.18 -2.55 -1.22
C ARG A 342 25.13 -1.62 -1.98
N LEU A 343 25.03 -0.31 -1.81
CA LEU A 343 25.95 0.63 -2.45
C LEU A 343 27.36 0.40 -1.92
N ARG A 344 28.34 0.17 -2.81
CA ARG A 344 29.71 -0.27 -2.48
C ARG A 344 30.65 0.84 -1.96
N SER A 345 30.24 2.12 -1.98
CA SER A 345 31.10 3.25 -1.56
C SER A 345 30.40 4.29 -0.68
N VAL A 346 31.13 4.78 0.33
CA VAL A 346 30.67 5.79 1.30
C VAL A 346 30.51 7.18 0.66
N ASP A 347 31.31 7.50 -0.37
CA ASP A 347 31.25 8.80 -1.03
C ASP A 347 29.99 8.95 -1.90
N GLN A 348 29.61 7.89 -2.63
CA GLN A 348 28.35 7.86 -3.38
C GLN A 348 27.15 7.99 -2.43
N PHE A 349 27.24 7.38 -1.27
CA PHE A 349 26.24 7.46 -0.21
C PHE A 349 26.06 8.91 0.30
N ALA A 350 27.16 9.59 0.61
CA ALA A 350 27.12 10.97 1.08
C ALA A 350 26.53 11.93 0.02
N LEU A 351 26.88 11.72 -1.25
CA LEU A 351 26.40 12.54 -2.36
C LEU A 351 24.89 12.37 -2.58
N VAL A 352 24.40 11.12 -2.65
CA VAL A 352 22.96 10.85 -2.82
C VAL A 352 22.16 11.42 -1.64
N GLN A 353 22.67 11.26 -0.42
CA GLN A 353 21.99 11.78 0.76
C GLN A 353 21.99 13.30 0.83
N LEU A 354 23.10 13.95 0.48
CA LEU A 354 23.16 15.41 0.36
C LEU A 354 22.20 15.92 -0.72
N GLY A 355 22.13 15.22 -1.86
CA GLY A 355 21.18 15.50 -2.93
C GLY A 355 19.72 15.41 -2.44
N SER A 356 19.38 14.34 -1.69
CA SER A 356 18.04 14.18 -1.09
C SER A 356 17.72 15.29 -0.08
N PHE A 357 18.68 15.63 0.78
CA PHE A 357 18.56 16.72 1.76
C PHE A 357 18.30 18.07 1.08
N LEU A 358 19.14 18.43 0.11
CA LEU A 358 19.03 19.69 -0.63
C LEU A 358 17.74 19.74 -1.45
N TRP A 359 17.37 18.62 -2.09
CA TRP A 359 16.11 18.50 -2.81
C TRP A 359 14.94 18.81 -1.89
N VAL A 360 14.85 18.17 -0.72
CA VAL A 360 13.73 18.41 0.21
C VAL A 360 13.69 19.87 0.70
N CYS A 361 14.83 20.42 1.09
CA CYS A 361 14.91 21.78 1.62
C CYS A 361 14.69 22.89 0.58
N ILE A 362 14.97 22.64 -0.70
CA ILE A 362 14.89 23.66 -1.76
C ILE A 362 13.63 23.44 -2.62
N TYR A 363 13.40 22.22 -3.10
CA TYR A 363 12.30 21.92 -4.03
C TYR A 363 10.93 22.21 -3.43
N TYR A 364 10.64 21.72 -2.23
CA TYR A 364 9.31 21.88 -1.62
C TYR A 364 8.95 23.35 -1.35
N PRO A 365 9.86 24.19 -0.80
CA PRO A 365 9.62 25.62 -0.68
C PRO A 365 9.52 26.37 -2.01
N LEU A 366 10.20 25.93 -3.07
CA LEU A 366 10.06 26.53 -4.40
C LEU A 366 8.72 26.18 -5.05
N VAL A 367 8.29 24.92 -4.94
CA VAL A 367 7.06 24.42 -5.56
C VAL A 367 5.81 25.08 -4.97
N ILE A 368 5.80 25.34 -3.66
CA ILE A 368 4.65 25.96 -2.98
C ILE A 368 4.46 27.46 -3.34
N THR A 369 5.40 28.09 -4.04
CA THR A 369 5.30 29.51 -4.40
C THR A 369 4.18 29.80 -5.41
N ARG A 370 3.65 31.04 -5.36
CA ARG A 370 2.64 31.52 -6.32
C ARG A 370 3.13 31.52 -7.76
N HIS A 371 4.43 31.73 -7.99
CA HIS A 371 5.01 31.72 -9.32
C HIS A 371 4.94 30.33 -9.95
N THR A 372 5.30 29.29 -9.19
CA THR A 372 5.20 27.91 -9.66
C THR A 372 3.74 27.52 -9.91
N HIS A 373 2.81 27.91 -9.05
CA HIS A 373 1.37 27.70 -9.29
C HIS A 373 0.91 28.37 -10.59
N SER A 374 1.26 29.65 -10.81
CA SER A 374 0.92 30.37 -12.04
C SER A 374 1.52 29.71 -13.29
N LEU A 375 2.75 29.21 -13.20
CA LEU A 375 3.39 28.44 -14.27
C LEU A 375 2.64 27.13 -14.52
N CYS A 376 2.26 26.38 -13.48
CA CYS A 376 1.49 25.15 -13.62
C CYS A 376 0.11 25.40 -14.24
N VAL A 377 -0.55 26.51 -13.89
CA VAL A 377 -1.82 26.91 -14.51
C VAL A 377 -1.61 27.18 -16.00
N ARG A 378 -0.55 27.90 -16.38
CA ARG A 378 -0.24 28.22 -17.78
C ARG A 378 0.16 27.00 -18.60
N MET A 379 0.97 26.10 -18.04
CA MET A 379 1.53 24.94 -18.75
C MET A 379 0.57 23.75 -18.81
N PHE A 380 -0.15 23.47 -17.72
CA PHE A 380 -0.97 22.26 -17.57
C PHE A 380 -2.47 22.54 -17.49
N GLY A 381 -2.90 23.80 -17.54
CA GLY A 381 -4.32 24.15 -17.43
C GLY A 381 -4.94 23.67 -16.12
N THR A 382 -4.20 23.84 -15.01
CA THR A 382 -4.66 23.36 -13.70
C THR A 382 -5.81 24.22 -13.21
N THR A 383 -6.97 23.63 -12.91
CA THR A 383 -8.17 24.36 -12.43
C THR A 383 -8.17 24.59 -10.91
N LEU A 384 -7.11 24.16 -10.22
CA LEU A 384 -7.01 24.25 -8.76
C LEU A 384 -6.70 25.67 -8.33
N THR A 385 -7.41 26.14 -7.31
CA THR A 385 -7.10 27.41 -6.64
C THR A 385 -5.72 27.33 -5.99
N TYR A 386 -5.08 28.48 -5.75
CA TYR A 386 -3.77 28.52 -5.08
C TYR A 386 -3.82 27.86 -3.69
N GLU A 387 -4.93 27.99 -2.98
CA GLU A 387 -5.08 27.41 -1.64
C GLU A 387 -5.17 25.88 -1.71
N GLU A 388 -5.99 25.33 -2.59
CA GLU A 388 -6.07 23.87 -2.80
C GLU A 388 -4.74 23.29 -3.31
N TYR A 389 -4.01 24.04 -4.14
CA TYR A 389 -2.68 23.66 -4.61
C TYR A 389 -1.69 23.60 -3.44
N ARG A 390 -1.64 24.66 -2.61
CA ARG A 390 -0.78 24.73 -1.42
C ARG A 390 -1.08 23.56 -0.47
N ASP A 391 -2.36 23.30 -0.23
CA ASP A 391 -2.82 22.23 0.65
C ASP A 391 -2.45 20.85 0.08
N LYS A 392 -2.56 20.64 -1.24
CA LYS A 392 -2.09 19.42 -1.91
C LYS A 392 -0.58 19.21 -1.74
N ILE A 393 0.24 20.25 -1.89
CA ILE A 393 1.70 20.15 -1.70
C ILE A 393 2.05 19.89 -0.24
N GLY A 394 1.39 20.58 0.71
CA GLY A 394 1.54 20.35 2.15
C GLY A 394 1.23 18.91 2.54
N ARG A 395 0.10 18.36 2.06
CA ARG A 395 -0.28 16.96 2.26
C ARG A 395 0.72 15.98 1.68
N SER A 396 1.15 16.20 0.44
CA SER A 396 2.17 15.37 -0.22
C SER A 396 3.46 15.32 0.60
N PHE A 397 3.92 16.46 1.12
CA PHE A 397 5.07 16.54 2.00
C PHE A 397 4.86 15.86 3.37
N TYR A 398 3.66 15.94 3.95
CA TYR A 398 3.33 15.20 5.17
C TYR A 398 3.43 13.69 4.95
N LEU A 399 2.80 13.17 3.89
CA LEU A 399 2.80 11.75 3.55
C LEU A 399 4.19 11.24 3.20
N ARG A 400 4.99 12.05 2.50
CA ARG A 400 6.40 11.74 2.23
C ARG A 400 7.15 11.51 3.54
N ASN A 401 7.11 12.47 4.47
CA ASN A 401 7.77 12.35 5.76
C ASN A 401 7.26 11.14 6.56
N LEU A 402 5.97 10.82 6.43
CA LEU A 402 5.38 9.68 7.10
C LEU A 402 5.95 8.36 6.56
N ALA A 403 5.97 8.18 5.23
CA ALA A 403 6.58 7.01 4.61
C ALA A 403 8.08 6.89 4.89
N GLU A 404 8.80 8.00 4.86
CA GLU A 404 10.24 8.08 5.14
C GLU A 404 10.57 7.56 6.55
N ASN A 405 9.82 8.00 7.56
CA ASN A 405 10.02 7.58 8.95
C ASN A 405 9.62 6.12 9.17
N THR A 406 8.47 5.69 8.65
CA THR A 406 7.98 4.32 8.81
C THR A 406 8.92 3.30 8.16
N THR A 407 9.39 3.57 6.94
CA THR A 407 10.32 2.67 6.23
C THR A 407 11.70 2.62 6.90
N MET A 408 12.21 3.75 7.39
CA MET A 408 13.50 3.79 8.08
C MET A 408 13.44 3.08 9.43
N LEU A 409 12.39 3.32 10.21
CA LEU A 409 12.18 2.62 11.48
C LEU A 409 12.05 1.11 11.25
N GLY A 410 11.29 0.69 10.24
CA GLY A 410 11.19 -0.71 9.82
C GLY A 410 12.56 -1.30 9.49
N PHE A 411 13.33 -0.64 8.62
CA PHE A 411 14.66 -1.08 8.21
C PHE A 411 15.62 -1.24 9.40
N LEU A 412 15.71 -0.24 10.29
CA LEU A 412 16.57 -0.30 11.48
C LEU A 412 16.19 -1.47 12.40
N CYS A 413 14.90 -1.72 12.58
CA CYS A 413 14.43 -2.85 13.38
C CYS A 413 14.73 -4.19 12.72
N TRP A 414 14.54 -4.31 11.40
CA TRP A 414 14.83 -5.55 10.66
C TRP A 414 16.33 -5.89 10.67
N VAL A 415 17.20 -4.89 10.47
CA VAL A 415 18.65 -5.08 10.53
C VAL A 415 19.09 -5.67 11.86
N ASN A 416 18.42 -5.35 12.98
CA ASN A 416 18.74 -5.95 14.28
C ASN A 416 18.04 -7.30 14.48
N ILE A 417 16.72 -7.36 14.26
CA ILE A 417 15.90 -8.55 14.57
C ILE A 417 16.22 -9.71 13.64
N LEU A 418 16.43 -9.48 12.35
CA LEU A 418 16.71 -10.57 11.39
C LEU A 418 18.18 -10.95 11.37
N HIS A 419 19.09 -10.06 11.79
CA HIS A 419 20.50 -10.40 11.91
C HIS A 419 20.81 -11.24 13.17
N PHE A 420 20.22 -10.86 14.32
CA PHE A 420 20.44 -11.56 15.60
C PHE A 420 19.33 -12.55 15.97
N GLY A 421 18.21 -12.56 15.24
CA GLY A 421 17.06 -13.39 15.57
C GLY A 421 17.11 -14.80 15.00
N PRO A 422 16.13 -15.64 15.40
CA PRO A 422 16.06 -17.05 14.99
C PRO A 422 15.82 -17.23 13.48
N ASN A 423 15.29 -16.21 12.80
CA ASN A 423 14.96 -16.25 11.38
C ASN A 423 16.12 -15.84 10.46
N ARG A 424 17.34 -15.67 11.00
CA ARG A 424 18.54 -15.26 10.25
C ARG A 424 18.77 -16.11 9.01
N ALA A 425 18.61 -17.43 9.11
CA ALA A 425 18.83 -18.36 8.00
C ALA A 425 17.84 -18.16 6.83
N ALA A 426 16.59 -17.77 7.11
CA ALA A 426 15.58 -17.51 6.10
C ALA A 426 15.79 -16.18 5.35
N TYR A 427 16.62 -15.27 5.90
CA TYR A 427 16.83 -13.93 5.38
C TYR A 427 18.31 -13.64 5.07
N PRO A 428 18.88 -14.21 3.99
CA PRO A 428 20.27 -13.98 3.61
C PRO A 428 20.61 -12.50 3.38
N TYR A 429 19.62 -11.70 2.98
CA TYR A 429 19.79 -10.26 2.75
C TYR A 429 20.31 -9.50 3.98
N PHE A 430 19.97 -9.94 5.20
CA PHE A 430 20.41 -9.32 6.46
C PHE A 430 21.59 -10.05 7.10
N HIS A 431 22.23 -10.96 6.35
CA HIS A 431 23.46 -11.62 6.75
C HIS A 431 24.64 -10.70 6.47
N PHE A 432 25.15 -10.04 7.51
CA PHE A 432 26.36 -9.24 7.42
C PHE A 432 27.53 -10.05 7.96
N ASP A 433 28.63 -10.12 7.19
CA ASP A 433 29.86 -10.77 7.64
C ASP A 433 30.58 -9.86 8.67
N GLU A 434 31.23 -10.48 9.66
CA GLU A 434 32.00 -9.75 10.68
C GLU A 434 33.37 -9.29 10.16
N GLN A 435 33.91 -9.97 9.14
CA GLN A 435 35.20 -9.65 8.55
C GLN A 435 35.02 -8.88 7.23
N VAL A 436 35.70 -7.73 7.14
CA VAL A 436 35.74 -6.90 5.94
C VAL A 436 36.45 -7.68 4.83
N SER A 437 35.69 -8.16 3.86
CA SER A 437 36.19 -8.87 2.69
C SER A 437 36.09 -7.95 1.46
N GLU A 438 36.94 -8.11 0.45
CA GLU A 438 36.89 -7.29 -0.78
C GLU A 438 35.50 -7.37 -1.48
N ASP A 439 34.77 -8.46 -1.27
CA ASP A 439 33.42 -8.68 -1.81
C ASP A 439 32.29 -8.05 -0.95
N SER A 440 32.50 -7.81 0.35
CA SER A 440 31.53 -7.29 1.32
C SER A 440 32.12 -6.20 2.24
N PRO A 441 32.27 -4.94 1.77
CA PRO A 441 32.86 -3.86 2.58
C PRO A 441 31.99 -3.38 3.76
N TYR A 442 30.73 -3.84 3.87
CA TYR A 442 29.78 -3.35 4.88
C TYR A 442 29.55 -4.36 5.99
N THR A 443 30.05 -4.03 7.18
CA THR A 443 29.71 -4.71 8.43
C THR A 443 28.37 -4.23 8.99
N HIS A 444 27.69 -5.07 9.78
CA HIS A 444 26.43 -4.72 10.46
C HIS A 444 26.48 -3.35 11.15
N ARG A 445 27.56 -3.10 11.91
CA ARG A 445 27.76 -1.83 12.63
C ARG A 445 27.80 -0.62 11.69
N THR A 446 28.47 -0.77 10.55
CA THR A 446 28.60 0.31 9.55
C THR A 446 27.24 0.61 8.92
N THR A 447 26.50 -0.43 8.51
CA THR A 447 25.16 -0.30 7.93
C THR A 447 24.19 0.36 8.91
N PHE A 448 24.21 -0.06 10.19
CA PHE A 448 23.35 0.50 11.22
C PHE A 448 23.65 1.98 11.50
N ILE A 449 24.93 2.34 11.67
CA ILE A 449 25.34 3.74 11.91
C ILE A 449 25.02 4.59 10.68
N ALA A 450 25.30 4.10 9.47
CA ALA A 450 24.98 4.81 8.24
C ALA A 450 23.48 5.08 8.10
N ALA A 451 22.63 4.08 8.37
CA ALA A 451 21.18 4.22 8.36
C ALA A 451 20.69 5.24 9.41
N LEU A 452 21.28 5.24 10.61
CA LEU A 452 20.98 6.23 11.65
C LEU A 452 21.35 7.65 11.20
N VAL A 453 22.53 7.83 10.61
CA VAL A 453 22.98 9.13 10.08
C VAL A 453 22.04 9.62 8.97
N ILE A 454 21.66 8.76 8.02
CA ILE A 454 20.64 9.10 7.00
C ILE A 454 19.38 9.58 7.69
N TRP A 455 18.85 8.80 8.63
CA TRP A 455 17.58 9.13 9.27
C TRP A 455 17.64 10.48 9.99
N THR A 456 18.74 10.76 10.70
CA THR A 456 18.92 12.05 11.37
C THR A 456 18.98 13.22 10.39
N SER A 457 19.65 13.07 9.25
CA SER A 457 19.71 14.10 8.21
C SER A 457 18.35 14.33 7.55
N GLU A 458 17.58 13.26 7.35
CA GLU A 458 16.22 13.27 6.83
C GLU A 458 15.26 14.00 7.77
N LEU A 459 15.25 13.65 9.05
CA LEU A 459 14.51 14.35 10.11
C LEU A 459 14.88 15.85 10.17
N THR A 460 16.16 16.16 10.01
CA THR A 460 16.66 17.54 9.99
C THR A 460 16.12 18.30 8.77
N SER A 461 16.20 17.72 7.56
CA SER A 461 15.68 18.33 6.34
C SER A 461 14.16 18.56 6.41
N ALA A 462 13.43 17.61 6.99
CA ALA A 462 12.00 17.70 7.22
C ALA A 462 11.67 18.82 8.21
N TYR A 463 12.45 18.96 9.29
CA TYR A 463 12.29 20.03 10.28
C TYR A 463 12.50 21.41 9.65
N ILE A 464 13.60 21.60 8.91
CA ILE A 464 13.94 22.85 8.23
C ILE A 464 12.83 23.24 7.24
N THR A 465 12.33 22.28 6.48
CA THR A 465 11.26 22.52 5.49
C THR A 465 9.94 22.89 6.17
N ARG A 466 9.57 22.22 7.27
CA ARG A 466 8.38 22.57 8.08
C ARG A 466 8.49 23.97 8.68
N TRP A 467 9.68 24.31 9.19
CA TRP A 467 9.95 25.64 9.72
C TRP A 467 9.80 26.71 8.63
N THR A 468 10.33 26.44 7.43
CA THR A 468 10.20 27.31 6.25
C THR A 468 8.73 27.52 5.86
N PHE A 469 7.93 26.46 5.82
CA PHE A 469 6.49 26.53 5.52
C PHE A 469 5.72 27.37 6.54
N LYS A 470 6.04 27.19 7.82
CA LYS A 470 5.42 27.95 8.91
C LYS A 470 5.81 29.43 8.87
N ARG A 471 7.08 29.74 8.63
CA ARG A 471 7.62 31.11 8.71
C ARG A 471 7.30 31.97 7.48
N TYR A 472 7.50 31.42 6.28
CA TYR A 472 7.38 32.18 5.02
C TYR A 472 5.99 32.07 4.41
N PHE A 473 5.38 30.88 4.43
CA PHE A 473 4.09 30.64 3.79
C PHE A 473 2.89 30.69 4.75
N LYS A 474 3.15 30.93 6.06
CA LYS A 474 2.16 30.94 7.15
C LYS A 474 1.26 29.71 7.13
N HIS A 475 1.80 28.56 6.71
CA HIS A 475 1.05 27.35 6.47
C HIS A 475 1.63 26.19 7.28
N SER A 476 0.78 25.58 8.12
CA SER A 476 1.18 24.52 9.05
C SER A 476 0.75 23.17 8.50
N VAL A 477 1.70 22.43 7.93
CA VAL A 477 1.50 21.10 7.35
C VAL A 477 0.88 20.11 8.34
N THR A 478 1.37 20.13 9.59
CA THR A 478 0.89 19.18 10.61
C THR A 478 -0.53 19.51 11.04
N GLN A 479 -0.88 20.79 11.20
CA GLN A 479 -2.26 21.16 11.56
C GLN A 479 -3.23 20.86 10.43
N GLN A 480 -2.81 21.07 9.18
CA GLN A 480 -3.61 20.68 8.02
C GLN A 480 -3.88 19.17 8.02
N ALA A 481 -2.86 18.33 8.18
CA ALA A 481 -3.03 16.88 8.23
C ALA A 481 -4.00 16.44 9.36
N ILE A 482 -3.93 17.05 10.54
CA ILE A 482 -4.85 16.74 11.65
C ILE A 482 -6.31 17.09 11.29
N ARG A 483 -6.54 18.26 10.66
CA ARG A 483 -7.88 18.66 10.19
C ARG A 483 -8.44 17.64 9.20
N GLU A 484 -7.63 17.19 8.26
CA GLU A 484 -8.01 16.18 7.28
C GLU A 484 -8.33 14.83 7.94
N PHE A 485 -7.60 14.42 8.98
CA PHE A 485 -7.90 13.19 9.72
C PHE A 485 -9.21 13.27 10.48
N THR A 486 -9.57 14.45 10.99
CA THR A 486 -10.85 14.65 11.66
C THR A 486 -12.00 14.67 10.65
N GLN A 487 -11.77 15.21 9.45
CA GLN A 487 -12.76 15.25 8.37
C GLN A 487 -12.99 13.87 7.74
N TYR A 488 -11.93 13.07 7.58
CA TYR A 488 -11.96 11.75 6.95
C TYR A 488 -11.28 10.70 7.86
N PRO A 489 -11.96 10.27 8.94
CA PRO A 489 -11.38 9.39 9.95
C PRO A 489 -10.95 8.02 9.40
N GLU A 490 -11.58 7.58 8.30
CA GLU A 490 -11.27 6.33 7.61
C GLU A 490 -9.84 6.28 7.03
N MET A 491 -9.20 7.43 6.76
CA MET A 491 -7.87 7.48 6.14
C MET A 491 -6.77 6.89 7.02
N ILE A 492 -6.82 7.09 8.34
CA ILE A 492 -5.77 6.64 9.27
C ILE A 492 -5.55 5.13 9.17
N ILE A 493 -6.65 4.38 9.12
CA ILE A 493 -6.59 2.92 9.05
C ILE A 493 -6.13 2.47 7.67
N GLY A 494 -6.54 3.21 6.62
CA GLY A 494 -5.95 3.03 5.28
C GLY A 494 -4.43 3.21 5.29
N PHE A 495 -3.92 4.22 6.00
CA PHE A 495 -2.48 4.46 6.10
C PHE A 495 -1.73 3.34 6.82
N VAL A 496 -2.23 2.91 7.97
CA VAL A 496 -1.63 1.80 8.73
C VAL A 496 -1.60 0.54 7.87
N LEU A 497 -2.70 0.20 7.19
CA LEU A 497 -2.76 -0.99 6.34
C LEU A 497 -1.84 -0.90 5.13
N VAL A 498 -1.74 0.26 4.47
CA VAL A 498 -0.79 0.48 3.37
C VAL A 498 0.64 0.27 3.85
N MET A 499 0.99 0.84 5.00
CA MET A 499 2.34 0.71 5.54
C MET A 499 2.67 -0.73 5.90
N VAL A 500 1.80 -1.42 6.65
CA VAL A 500 1.99 -2.81 7.03
C VAL A 500 2.12 -3.68 5.78
N HIS A 501 1.21 -3.54 4.80
CA HIS A 501 1.23 -4.36 3.61
C HIS A 501 2.51 -4.19 2.78
N VAL A 502 2.95 -2.94 2.53
CA VAL A 502 4.18 -2.70 1.75
C VAL A 502 5.42 -3.22 2.50
N LEU A 503 5.47 -3.06 3.82
CA LEU A 503 6.55 -3.57 4.67
C LEU A 503 6.58 -5.11 4.74
N GLN A 504 5.43 -5.77 4.82
CA GLN A 504 5.36 -7.24 4.76
C GLN A 504 5.75 -7.76 3.38
N ASN A 505 5.30 -7.08 2.33
CA ASN A 505 5.59 -7.48 0.96
C ASN A 505 7.10 -7.54 0.70
N ILE A 506 7.86 -6.51 1.12
CA ILE A 506 9.30 -6.53 0.91
C ILE A 506 10.00 -7.64 1.70
N LEU A 507 9.55 -7.92 2.93
CA LEU A 507 10.10 -9.04 3.72
C LEU A 507 9.74 -10.39 3.08
N LEU A 508 8.55 -10.54 2.52
CA LEU A 508 8.20 -11.75 1.78
C LEU A 508 9.03 -11.89 0.49
N ALA A 509 9.40 -10.80 -0.16
CA ALA A 509 10.25 -10.84 -1.34
C ALA A 509 11.71 -11.21 -1.01
N LEU A 510 12.19 -10.87 0.20
CA LEU A 510 13.57 -11.11 0.64
C LEU A 510 13.79 -12.48 1.31
N ILE A 511 12.73 -13.21 1.63
CA ILE A 511 12.85 -14.54 2.24
C ILE A 511 13.37 -15.54 1.19
N LYS A 512 14.29 -16.42 1.58
CA LYS A 512 14.71 -17.54 0.74
C LYS A 512 13.79 -18.73 1.00
N LEU A 513 13.06 -19.18 -0.02
CA LEU A 513 12.14 -20.31 0.10
C LEU A 513 12.77 -21.59 -0.45
N ASP A 514 13.18 -22.46 0.46
CA ASP A 514 13.50 -23.85 0.18
C ASP A 514 12.62 -24.70 1.11
N PHE A 515 11.69 -25.49 0.57
CA PHE A 515 10.77 -26.34 1.36
C PHE A 515 11.23 -27.80 1.35
N ALA A 516 10.88 -28.54 2.41
CA ALA A 516 11.24 -29.94 2.61
C ALA A 516 10.46 -30.95 1.74
#